data_AF-A0A1Q9VHY4-F1
#
_entry.id   AF-A0A1Q9VHY4-F1
#
_cell.length_a   1.000
_cell.length_b   1.000
_cell.length_c   1.000
_cell.angle_alpha   90.00
_cell.angle_beta   90.00
_cell.angle_gamma   90.00
#
_symmetry.space_group_name_H-M   'P 1'
#
loop_
_entity.id
_entity.type
_entity.pdbx_description
1 polymer ?
#
loop_
_entity_poly.entity_id
_entity_poly.type
_entity_poly.pdbx_seq_one_letter_code
_entity_poly.pdbx_strand_id
1 'polypeptide(L)'
;MVASVPAFRFVDLFAGIGGFHAALSAYGGECKYAVEIDPAAARVYERNWGYDPLGDITKHANDDTMAVPEHEILAAGFPCQPFSKSGAQRGMEETRGTLFWNIARIIEERRPKVVILENVRNLAGPRHLHEWQVIIETLKDLDYRVSETPAIFSPHLLPPERGGRPQVRERVFITATHNPNGIGDGLPVGPVAFSNKAIDGWEPKEEWHLEDLLDDSHNIPGCELTSAERLWIDAWNDFVEIMWERREGRRLPGFPIWANSWRDYRDPIPPGTPAWKTSHLRKNYEFYRAHKDVLDAWAEKWGVFTDAFPPSRRKLEWQAQDTPRLWDTVMHFRPSGIRAKRPTYLPALVAITQTSIVGPRERRLSPRETARLQGLPDWFDFGDQRPGATYKQMGNGVNVGAVWHILRAHVERDEEILKTTPEGRSILHAVLDAAPLSPDGILAAMKPTA
;
A
#
# COMPACT_ATOMS: atom_id res chain seq x y z
N MET A 1 -0.51 0.09 38.82
CA MET A 1 -1.42 -0.51 37.84
C MET A 1 -1.05 -1.98 37.72
N VAL A 2 -1.98 -2.91 37.93
CA VAL A 2 -1.73 -4.33 37.65
C VAL A 2 -1.61 -4.44 36.14
N ALA A 3 -0.45 -4.85 35.62
CA ALA A 3 -0.30 -5.07 34.18
C ALA A 3 -1.32 -6.14 33.76
N SER A 4 -2.23 -5.79 32.85
CA SER A 4 -3.20 -6.74 32.31
C SER A 4 -2.47 -7.84 31.55
N VAL A 5 -2.81 -9.10 31.82
CA VAL A 5 -2.29 -10.24 31.07
C VAL A 5 -2.63 -10.05 29.58
N PRO A 6 -1.67 -10.19 28.65
CA PRO A 6 -1.95 -10.03 27.23
C PRO A 6 -2.87 -11.15 26.74
N ALA A 7 -3.71 -10.84 25.74
CA ALA A 7 -4.61 -11.83 25.18
C ALA A 7 -3.86 -12.91 24.38
N PHE A 8 -2.77 -12.53 23.73
CA PHE A 8 -1.87 -13.43 23.01
C PHE A 8 -0.50 -12.77 22.85
N ARG A 9 0.51 -13.57 22.54
CA ARG A 9 1.87 -13.12 22.20
C ARG A 9 2.04 -13.17 20.69
N PHE A 10 2.73 -12.20 20.13
CA PHE A 10 3.05 -12.20 18.70
C PHE A 10 4.50 -11.86 18.41
N VAL A 11 4.92 -12.16 17.18
CA VAL A 11 6.19 -11.68 16.62
C VAL A 11 5.94 -10.90 15.33
N ASP A 12 6.71 -9.83 15.12
CA ASP A 12 6.62 -8.94 13.95
C ASP A 12 7.91 -9.02 13.12
N LEU A 13 7.90 -9.86 12.08
CA LEU A 13 9.05 -10.07 11.22
C LEU A 13 9.03 -9.10 10.03
N PHE A 14 10.20 -8.57 9.65
CA PHE A 14 10.30 -7.52 8.64
C PHE A 14 9.44 -6.32 9.04
N ALA A 15 9.59 -5.92 10.30
CA ALA A 15 8.63 -5.08 11.01
C ALA A 15 8.42 -3.70 10.37
N GLY A 16 9.41 -3.21 9.62
CA GLY A 16 9.45 -1.85 9.12
C GLY A 16 9.31 -0.88 10.28
N ILE A 17 8.20 -0.17 10.33
CA ILE A 17 7.86 0.78 11.40
C ILE A 17 6.72 0.28 12.31
N GLY A 18 6.28 -0.97 12.15
CA GLY A 18 5.32 -1.63 13.04
C GLY A 18 3.86 -1.51 12.62
N GLY A 19 3.54 -1.72 11.33
CA GLY A 19 2.15 -1.79 10.87
C GLY A 19 1.41 -3.01 11.43
N PHE A 20 2.07 -4.17 11.47
CA PHE A 20 1.56 -5.36 12.15
C PHE A 20 1.53 -5.18 13.67
N HIS A 21 2.61 -4.63 14.26
CA HIS A 21 2.63 -4.27 15.68
C HIS A 21 1.41 -3.45 16.09
N ALA A 22 1.10 -2.36 15.36
CA ALA A 22 -0.04 -1.51 15.66
C ALA A 22 -1.35 -2.30 15.69
N ALA A 23 -1.62 -3.11 14.67
CA ALA A 23 -2.85 -3.90 14.59
C ALA A 23 -2.94 -4.95 15.71
N LEU A 24 -1.86 -5.70 15.95
CA LEU A 24 -1.85 -6.82 16.91
C LEU A 24 -1.86 -6.34 18.37
N SER A 25 -1.13 -5.27 18.68
CA SER A 25 -1.18 -4.65 20.00
C SER A 25 -2.55 -4.02 20.28
N ALA A 26 -3.22 -3.46 19.25
CA ALA A 26 -4.60 -2.96 19.39
C ALA A 26 -5.64 -4.07 19.64
N TYR A 27 -5.34 -5.32 19.30
CA TYR A 27 -6.14 -6.49 19.71
C TYR A 27 -5.83 -6.98 21.14
N GLY A 28 -4.93 -6.31 21.87
CA GLY A 28 -4.49 -6.74 23.20
C GLY A 28 -3.34 -7.76 23.16
N GLY A 29 -2.65 -7.88 22.03
CA GLY A 29 -1.46 -8.71 21.89
C GLY A 29 -0.21 -8.08 22.52
N GLU A 30 0.74 -8.91 22.94
CA GLU A 30 2.07 -8.48 23.37
C GLU A 30 3.14 -8.90 22.34
N CYS A 31 3.90 -7.93 21.84
CA CYS A 31 5.03 -8.20 20.95
C CYS A 31 6.18 -8.83 21.75
N LYS A 32 6.49 -10.10 21.47
CA LYS A 32 7.64 -10.79 22.11
C LYS A 32 8.94 -10.64 21.34
N TYR A 33 8.84 -10.37 20.04
CA TYR A 33 10.01 -10.26 19.17
C TYR A 33 9.65 -9.49 17.91
N ALA A 34 10.55 -8.61 17.49
CA ALA A 34 10.46 -7.97 16.19
C ALA A 34 11.84 -7.91 15.53
N VAL A 35 11.87 -7.89 14.20
CA VAL A 35 13.13 -7.77 13.46
C VAL A 35 12.99 -6.91 12.21
N GLU A 36 13.91 -5.96 12.05
CA GLU A 36 14.01 -5.04 10.91
C GLU A 36 15.49 -4.82 10.56
N ILE A 37 15.83 -4.90 9.28
CA ILE A 37 17.21 -4.78 8.79
C ILE A 37 17.60 -3.34 8.47
N ASP A 38 16.64 -2.47 8.12
CA ASP A 38 16.86 -1.06 7.80
C ASP A 38 16.99 -0.24 9.11
N PRO A 39 18.16 0.35 9.39
CA PRO A 39 18.38 1.08 10.65
C PRO A 39 17.48 2.30 10.82
N ALA A 40 17.00 2.91 9.73
CA ALA A 40 16.10 4.07 9.85
C ALA A 40 14.69 3.64 10.23
N ALA A 41 14.18 2.56 9.65
CA ALA A 41 12.91 1.96 10.04
C ALA A 41 12.96 1.44 11.48
N ALA A 42 14.03 0.73 11.87
CA ALA A 42 14.22 0.23 13.23
C ALA A 42 14.19 1.34 14.29
N ARG A 43 14.85 2.49 14.05
CA ARG A 43 14.79 3.65 14.97
C ARG A 43 13.38 4.22 15.11
N VAL A 44 12.61 4.29 14.02
CA VAL A 44 11.21 4.74 14.08
C VAL A 44 10.37 3.73 14.84
N TYR A 45 10.59 2.43 14.63
CA TYR A 45 9.92 1.38 15.38
C TYR A 45 10.21 1.50 16.89
N GLU A 46 11.49 1.56 17.29
CA GLU A 46 11.91 1.69 18.68
C GLU A 46 11.28 2.90 19.37
N ARG A 47 11.26 4.05 18.67
CA ARG A 47 10.66 5.28 19.17
C ARG A 47 9.18 5.16 19.53
N ASN A 48 8.42 4.37 18.78
CA ASN A 48 6.97 4.25 18.95
C ASN A 48 6.56 3.05 19.82
N TRP A 49 7.38 2.01 19.84
CA TRP A 49 7.03 0.72 20.46
C TRP A 49 7.95 0.34 21.63
N GLY A 50 8.97 1.14 21.92
CA GLY A 50 9.87 0.95 23.07
C GLY A 50 10.80 -0.26 22.97
N TYR A 51 10.97 -0.82 21.77
CA TYR A 51 11.75 -2.02 21.50
C TYR A 51 12.60 -1.82 20.26
N ASP A 52 13.92 -2.00 20.35
CA ASP A 52 14.83 -1.95 19.19
C ASP A 52 14.72 -3.25 18.38
N PRO A 53 14.16 -3.22 17.15
CA PRO A 53 14.05 -4.40 16.31
C PRO A 53 15.27 -4.60 15.40
N LEU A 54 16.32 -3.76 15.47
CA LEU A 54 17.41 -3.81 14.50
C LEU A 54 18.10 -5.18 14.53
N GLY A 55 18.02 -5.89 13.40
CA GLY A 55 18.55 -7.24 13.33
C GLY A 55 18.43 -7.89 11.96
N ASP A 56 19.03 -9.08 11.86
CA ASP A 56 19.06 -9.85 10.62
C ASP A 56 18.42 -11.22 10.87
N ILE A 57 17.23 -11.42 10.30
CA ILE A 57 16.48 -12.66 10.52
C ILE A 57 17.23 -13.90 10.03
N THR A 58 18.14 -13.79 9.04
CA THR A 58 18.93 -14.94 8.58
C THR A 58 19.93 -15.41 9.63
N LYS A 59 20.27 -14.57 10.60
CA LYS A 59 21.13 -14.92 11.73
C LYS A 59 20.34 -15.38 12.95
N HIS A 60 19.08 -14.97 13.04
CA HIS A 60 18.22 -15.23 14.20
C HIS A 60 17.33 -16.46 14.03
N ALA A 61 17.08 -16.90 12.80
CA ALA A 61 16.35 -18.11 12.48
C ALA A 61 17.02 -18.83 11.29
N ASN A 62 17.79 -19.86 11.60
CA ASN A 62 18.48 -20.74 10.66
C ASN A 62 18.59 -22.17 11.24
N ASP A 63 19.36 -23.03 10.59
CA ASP A 63 19.51 -24.44 11.00
C ASP A 63 20.16 -24.59 12.39
N ASP A 64 21.05 -23.66 12.77
CA ASP A 64 21.83 -23.71 14.02
C ASP A 64 21.27 -22.80 15.13
N THR A 65 20.47 -21.80 14.77
CA THR A 65 20.04 -20.72 15.67
C THR A 65 18.54 -20.46 15.54
N MET A 66 17.84 -20.49 16.68
CA MET A 66 16.46 -20.01 16.81
C MET A 66 16.34 -19.04 17.99
N ALA A 67 16.58 -17.76 17.73
CA ALA A 67 16.45 -16.68 18.70
C ALA A 67 15.00 -16.15 18.84
N VAL A 68 14.11 -16.51 17.90
CA VAL A 68 12.70 -16.09 17.95
C VAL A 68 11.99 -16.86 19.07
N PRO A 69 11.36 -16.19 20.05
CA PRO A 69 10.69 -16.85 21.18
C PRO A 69 9.38 -17.52 20.77
N GLU A 70 8.81 -18.32 21.68
CA GLU A 70 7.44 -18.84 21.51
C GLU A 70 6.40 -17.71 21.44
N HIS A 71 5.41 -17.90 20.58
CA HIS A 71 4.35 -16.92 20.31
C HIS A 71 3.12 -17.62 19.72
N GLU A 72 1.96 -16.99 19.86
CA GLU A 72 0.71 -17.50 19.31
C GLU A 72 0.44 -16.99 17.89
N ILE A 73 0.89 -15.78 17.55
CA ILE A 73 0.70 -15.18 16.22
C ILE A 73 2.04 -14.80 15.60
N LEU A 74 2.31 -15.29 14.39
CA LEU A 74 3.45 -14.86 13.58
C LEU A 74 2.97 -13.89 12.50
N ALA A 75 3.50 -12.67 12.47
CA ALA A 75 3.24 -11.70 11.42
C ALA A 75 4.51 -11.40 10.62
N ALA A 76 4.38 -11.30 9.29
CA ALA A 76 5.51 -10.96 8.43
C ALA A 76 5.13 -10.21 7.15
N GLY A 77 5.66 -8.99 6.97
CA GLY A 77 5.59 -8.21 5.73
C GLY A 77 6.82 -8.47 4.85
N PHE A 78 7.01 -9.71 4.42
CA PHE A 78 8.29 -10.15 3.86
C PHE A 78 8.55 -9.60 2.44
N PRO A 79 9.80 -9.32 2.07
CA PRO A 79 10.09 -8.75 0.75
C PRO A 79 9.84 -9.75 -0.38
N CYS A 80 9.34 -9.25 -1.51
CA CYS A 80 9.12 -10.02 -2.74
C CYS A 80 10.47 -10.33 -3.43
N GLN A 81 11.16 -11.37 -2.98
CA GLN A 81 12.34 -11.91 -3.66
C GLN A 81 11.94 -13.16 -4.46
N PRO A 82 12.37 -13.31 -5.72
CA PRO A 82 12.10 -14.53 -6.47
C PRO A 82 12.80 -15.72 -5.79
N PHE A 83 12.16 -16.89 -5.79
CA PHE A 83 12.83 -18.14 -5.45
C PHE A 83 13.75 -18.54 -6.64
N SER A 84 14.91 -17.86 -6.70
CA SER A 84 16.02 -17.99 -7.66
C SER A 84 15.89 -17.37 -9.07
N LYS A 85 17.00 -16.79 -9.54
CA LYS A 85 17.44 -16.69 -10.95
C LYS A 85 18.98 -16.71 -11.00
N SER A 86 19.57 -17.89 -10.91
CA SER A 86 20.96 -18.14 -11.33
C SER A 86 21.15 -19.64 -11.55
N GLY A 87 21.13 -20.04 -12.82
CA GLY A 87 21.38 -21.42 -13.20
C GLY A 87 22.85 -21.77 -13.06
N ALA A 88 23.16 -22.80 -12.29
CA ALA A 88 24.14 -23.84 -12.59
C ALA A 88 24.08 -24.89 -11.47
N GLN A 89 23.66 -26.11 -11.83
CA GLN A 89 23.83 -27.36 -11.08
C GLN A 89 24.59 -27.26 -9.74
N ARG A 90 23.87 -27.14 -8.61
CA ARG A 90 24.32 -27.62 -7.28
C ARG A 90 23.22 -27.52 -6.22
N GLY A 91 22.60 -28.67 -5.94
CA GLY A 91 22.05 -29.06 -4.63
C GLY A 91 20.83 -28.28 -4.09
N MET A 92 20.00 -28.98 -3.31
CA MET A 92 18.90 -28.43 -2.51
C MET A 92 19.30 -27.34 -1.49
N GLU A 93 20.58 -26.95 -1.45
CA GLU A 93 21.12 -25.94 -0.54
C GLU A 93 20.89 -24.50 -1.06
N GLU A 94 20.93 -24.24 -2.37
CA GLU A 94 20.76 -22.87 -2.91
C GLU A 94 19.31 -22.36 -2.82
N THR A 95 18.32 -23.27 -2.79
CA THR A 95 16.91 -22.90 -2.62
C THR A 95 16.59 -22.39 -1.22
N ARG A 96 17.40 -22.70 -0.20
CA ARG A 96 17.20 -22.29 1.21
C ARG A 96 17.52 -20.81 1.49
N GLY A 97 18.13 -20.09 0.56
CA GLY A 97 18.63 -18.71 0.78
C GLY A 97 17.59 -17.58 0.71
N THR A 98 16.29 -17.88 0.75
CA THR A 98 15.24 -16.84 0.69
C THR A 98 14.60 -16.59 2.05
N LEU A 99 14.14 -15.36 2.28
CA LEU A 99 13.60 -14.92 3.57
C LEU A 99 12.32 -15.67 3.99
N PHE A 100 11.61 -16.30 3.05
CA PHE A 100 10.48 -17.18 3.36
C PHE A 100 10.91 -18.44 4.11
N TRP A 101 12.07 -19.02 3.81
CA TRP A 101 12.52 -20.24 4.50
C TRP A 101 12.85 -19.99 5.97
N ASN A 102 13.33 -18.79 6.31
CA ASN A 102 13.52 -18.41 7.71
C ASN A 102 12.17 -18.31 8.43
N ILE A 103 11.14 -17.79 7.76
CA ILE A 103 9.76 -17.81 8.28
C ILE A 103 9.29 -19.25 8.47
N ALA A 104 9.43 -20.11 7.45
CA ALA A 104 9.02 -21.50 7.50
C ALA A 104 9.73 -22.26 8.64
N ARG A 105 11.02 -22.00 8.87
CA ARG A 105 11.79 -22.56 9.97
C ARG A 105 11.25 -22.13 11.34
N ILE A 106 10.88 -20.86 11.50
CA ILE A 106 10.23 -20.38 12.74
C ILE A 106 8.87 -21.07 12.92
N ILE A 107 8.08 -21.20 11.86
CA ILE A 107 6.78 -21.87 11.89
C ILE A 107 6.94 -23.33 12.30
N GLU A 108 7.91 -24.04 11.71
CA GLU A 108 8.21 -25.44 12.00
C GLU A 108 8.55 -25.66 13.48
N GLU A 109 9.42 -24.80 14.04
CA GLU A 109 9.90 -24.94 15.43
C GLU A 109 8.93 -24.38 16.47
N ARG A 110 8.26 -23.26 16.19
CA ARG A 110 7.41 -22.54 17.17
C ARG A 110 5.93 -22.88 17.06
N ARG A 111 5.48 -23.42 15.93
CA ARG A 111 4.08 -23.82 15.66
C ARG A 111 3.05 -22.79 16.15
N PRO A 112 3.16 -21.50 15.77
CA PRO A 112 2.19 -20.46 16.16
C PRO A 112 0.77 -20.86 15.74
N LYS A 113 -0.25 -20.47 16.52
CA LYS A 113 -1.64 -20.79 16.22
C LYS A 113 -2.10 -20.14 14.91
N VAL A 114 -1.65 -18.91 14.67
CA VAL A 114 -1.99 -18.12 13.49
C VAL A 114 -0.71 -17.59 12.84
N VAL A 115 -0.66 -17.68 11.51
CA VAL A 115 0.36 -17.07 10.67
C VAL A 115 -0.33 -16.07 9.74
N ILE A 116 0.16 -14.83 9.69
CA ILE A 116 -0.28 -13.80 8.76
C ILE A 116 0.92 -13.22 8.00
N LEU A 117 0.95 -13.47 6.71
CA LEU A 117 1.98 -12.94 5.81
C LEU A 117 1.34 -11.92 4.86
N GLU A 118 2.07 -10.85 4.56
CA GLU A 118 1.67 -9.84 3.57
C GLU A 118 2.74 -9.69 2.50
N ASN A 119 2.30 -9.46 1.25
CA ASN A 119 3.20 -9.14 0.14
C ASN A 119 2.48 -8.31 -0.94
N VAL A 120 3.23 -7.82 -1.92
CA VAL A 120 2.68 -7.18 -3.11
C VAL A 120 1.79 -8.15 -3.88
N ARG A 121 0.69 -7.64 -4.48
CA ARG A 121 -0.26 -8.42 -5.29
C ARG A 121 0.41 -9.34 -6.32
N ASN A 122 1.55 -8.92 -6.86
CA ASN A 122 2.28 -9.66 -7.90
C ASN A 122 2.75 -11.05 -7.47
N LEU A 123 2.95 -11.32 -6.17
CA LEU A 123 3.31 -12.66 -5.67
C LEU A 123 2.26 -13.71 -6.06
N ALA A 124 0.98 -13.33 -6.08
CA ALA A 124 -0.13 -14.17 -6.53
C ALA A 124 -0.43 -14.04 -8.05
N GLY A 125 0.49 -13.44 -8.81
CA GLY A 125 0.33 -13.22 -10.25
C GLY A 125 0.95 -14.35 -11.09
N PRO A 126 0.63 -14.43 -12.39
CA PRO A 126 1.13 -15.49 -13.28
C PRO A 126 2.65 -15.63 -13.35
N ARG A 127 3.39 -14.55 -13.06
CA ARG A 127 4.86 -14.55 -13.08
C ARG A 127 5.50 -15.22 -11.85
N HIS A 128 4.75 -15.35 -10.76
CA HIS A 128 5.21 -15.86 -9.47
C HIS A 128 4.35 -17.04 -8.98
N LEU A 129 3.64 -17.71 -9.90
CA LEU A 129 2.75 -18.81 -9.56
C LEU A 129 3.49 -19.95 -8.87
N HIS A 130 4.73 -20.23 -9.29
CA HIS A 130 5.57 -21.25 -8.67
C HIS A 130 5.89 -20.88 -7.22
N GLU A 131 6.33 -19.64 -6.97
CA GLU A 131 6.63 -19.17 -5.62
C GLU A 131 5.40 -19.16 -4.71
N TRP A 132 4.25 -18.76 -5.23
CA TRP A 132 2.97 -18.90 -4.52
C TRP A 132 2.71 -20.35 -4.11
N GLN A 133 2.80 -21.30 -5.04
CA GLN A 133 2.56 -22.72 -4.79
C GLN A 133 3.51 -23.28 -3.72
N VAL A 134 4.80 -22.98 -3.83
CA VAL A 134 5.82 -23.42 -2.85
C VAL A 134 5.45 -22.94 -1.44
N ILE A 135 5.04 -21.67 -1.28
CA ILE A 135 4.65 -21.12 0.04
C ILE A 135 3.44 -21.88 0.61
N ILE A 136 2.40 -22.06 -0.22
CA ILE A 136 1.16 -22.72 0.21
C ILE A 136 1.41 -24.19 0.55
N GLU A 137 2.18 -24.92 -0.27
CA GLU A 137 2.55 -26.33 -0.03
C GLU A 137 3.39 -26.48 1.24
N THR A 138 4.39 -25.61 1.44
CA THR A 138 5.21 -25.61 2.66
C THR A 138 4.37 -25.43 3.92
N LEU A 139 3.39 -24.51 3.90
CA LEU A 139 2.52 -24.31 5.05
C LEU A 139 1.63 -25.53 5.33
N LYS A 140 1.10 -26.17 4.27
CA LYS A 140 0.32 -27.41 4.41
C LYS A 140 1.14 -28.57 4.97
N ASP A 141 2.37 -28.72 4.50
CA ASP A 141 3.31 -29.75 4.98
C ASP A 141 3.69 -29.54 6.45
N LEU A 142 3.56 -28.31 6.96
CA LEU A 142 3.72 -27.96 8.37
C LEU A 142 2.40 -28.02 9.16
N ASP A 143 1.40 -28.75 8.67
CA ASP A 143 0.09 -28.95 9.29
C ASP A 143 -0.74 -27.65 9.45
N TYR A 144 -0.55 -26.67 8.57
CA TYR A 144 -1.38 -25.46 8.57
C TYR A 144 -2.51 -25.53 7.54
N ARG A 145 -3.71 -25.15 8.00
CA ARG A 145 -4.85 -24.87 7.13
C ARG A 145 -4.67 -23.50 6.48
N VAL A 146 -4.57 -23.47 5.15
CA VAL A 146 -4.33 -22.25 4.36
C VAL A 146 -5.11 -22.31 3.04
N SER A 147 -5.53 -21.14 2.52
CA SER A 147 -6.22 -21.07 1.23
C SER A 147 -5.23 -21.12 0.06
N GLU A 148 -5.52 -21.95 -0.94
CA GLU A 148 -4.81 -21.94 -2.22
C GLU A 148 -5.17 -20.72 -3.08
N THR A 149 -6.37 -20.18 -2.87
CA THR A 149 -6.84 -18.99 -3.58
C THR A 149 -6.27 -17.75 -2.88
N PRO A 150 -5.59 -16.85 -3.60
CA PRO A 150 -5.03 -15.65 -2.99
C PRO A 150 -6.07 -14.73 -2.36
N ALA A 151 -5.88 -14.37 -1.08
CA ALA A 151 -6.64 -13.30 -0.46
C ALA A 151 -6.02 -11.95 -0.86
N ILE A 152 -6.66 -11.25 -1.79
CA ILE A 152 -6.21 -9.93 -2.26
C ILE A 152 -7.13 -8.86 -1.69
N PHE A 153 -6.57 -7.88 -1.00
CA PHE A 153 -7.36 -6.82 -0.37
C PHE A 153 -6.72 -5.45 -0.51
N SER A 154 -7.53 -4.40 -0.37
CA SER A 154 -7.07 -3.03 -0.41
C SER A 154 -7.85 -2.15 0.58
N PRO A 155 -7.18 -1.28 1.35
CA PRO A 155 -7.82 -0.55 2.44
C PRO A 155 -8.91 0.45 2.00
N HIS A 156 -8.89 0.92 0.74
CA HIS A 156 -9.96 1.78 0.22
C HIS A 156 -11.31 1.06 0.03
N LEU A 157 -11.31 -0.27 0.01
CA LEU A 157 -12.51 -1.11 -0.10
C LEU A 157 -13.22 -1.29 1.25
N LEU A 158 -12.65 -0.74 2.32
CA LEU A 158 -13.16 -0.81 3.68
C LEU A 158 -13.70 0.58 4.07
N PRO A 159 -14.86 0.68 4.75
CA PRO A 159 -15.34 1.93 5.30
C PRO A 159 -14.47 2.42 6.48
N PRO A 160 -14.44 3.74 6.76
CA PRO A 160 -13.71 4.31 7.91
C PRO A 160 -14.05 3.65 9.24
N GLU A 161 -15.32 3.27 9.45
CA GLU A 161 -15.85 2.65 10.67
C GLU A 161 -15.27 1.26 10.94
N ARG A 162 -14.61 0.67 9.94
CA ARG A 162 -13.85 -0.58 10.05
C ARG A 162 -12.33 -0.40 9.96
N GLY A 163 -11.85 0.85 9.97
CA GLY A 163 -10.43 1.18 9.85
C GLY A 163 -9.95 1.35 8.40
N GLY A 164 -10.88 1.53 7.45
CA GLY A 164 -10.53 1.76 6.05
C GLY A 164 -9.72 3.03 5.84
N ARG A 165 -9.00 3.11 4.72
CA ARG A 165 -8.24 4.29 4.31
C ARG A 165 -8.39 4.55 2.81
N PRO A 166 -8.48 5.81 2.35
CA PRO A 166 -8.66 6.19 0.95
C PRO A 166 -7.37 6.01 0.15
N GLN A 167 -6.86 4.79 0.10
CA GLN A 167 -5.67 4.42 -0.64
C GLN A 167 -5.88 3.10 -1.40
N VAL A 168 -5.71 3.15 -2.71
CA VAL A 168 -5.60 1.96 -3.56
C VAL A 168 -4.22 1.34 -3.37
N ARG A 169 -4.17 0.41 -2.43
CA ARG A 169 -3.00 -0.41 -2.08
C ARG A 169 -3.43 -1.87 -2.09
N GLU A 170 -3.45 -2.50 -3.26
CA GLU A 170 -3.74 -3.94 -3.34
C GLU A 170 -2.53 -4.73 -2.83
N ARG A 171 -2.81 -5.65 -1.92
CA ARG A 171 -1.84 -6.56 -1.31
C ARG A 171 -2.42 -7.96 -1.26
N VAL A 172 -1.53 -8.94 -1.32
CA VAL A 172 -1.90 -10.33 -1.07
C VAL A 172 -1.58 -10.67 0.38
N PHE A 173 -2.51 -11.35 1.01
CA PHE A 173 -2.38 -11.87 2.37
C PHE A 173 -2.40 -13.39 2.31
N ILE A 174 -1.51 -14.02 3.08
CA ILE A 174 -1.50 -15.47 3.30
C ILE A 174 -1.78 -15.67 4.77
N THR A 175 -2.92 -16.28 5.07
CA THR A 175 -3.38 -16.52 6.44
C THR A 175 -3.54 -18.01 6.68
N ALA A 176 -2.90 -18.51 7.73
CA ALA A 176 -2.84 -19.93 8.01
C ALA A 176 -3.04 -20.21 9.50
N THR A 177 -3.85 -21.24 9.81
CA THR A 177 -4.09 -21.69 11.19
C THR A 177 -3.48 -23.07 11.41
N HIS A 178 -2.74 -23.26 12.50
CA HIS A 178 -2.15 -24.55 12.84
C HIS A 178 -3.25 -25.58 13.14
N ASN A 179 -3.31 -26.64 12.34
CA ASN A 179 -4.38 -27.64 12.34
C ASN A 179 -3.85 -29.09 12.45
N PRO A 180 -3.11 -29.44 13.52
CA PRO A 180 -2.48 -30.75 13.65
C PRO A 180 -3.48 -31.91 13.76
N ASN A 181 -4.75 -31.62 14.05
CA ASN A 181 -5.82 -32.62 14.17
C ASN A 181 -6.59 -32.85 12.85
N GLY A 182 -6.21 -32.17 11.77
CA GLY A 182 -6.82 -32.34 10.45
C GLY A 182 -8.29 -31.93 10.37
N ILE A 183 -8.70 -30.93 11.15
CA ILE A 183 -10.10 -30.48 11.17
C ILE A 183 -10.46 -29.87 9.81
N GLY A 184 -11.43 -30.50 9.16
CA GLY A 184 -11.88 -30.09 7.83
C GLY A 184 -10.84 -30.33 6.72
N ASP A 185 -9.92 -31.28 6.90
CA ASP A 185 -8.99 -31.72 5.86
C ASP A 185 -9.74 -32.27 4.65
N GLY A 186 -9.18 -32.06 3.46
CA GLY A 186 -9.81 -32.41 2.18
C GLY A 186 -10.95 -31.47 1.74
N LEU A 187 -11.39 -30.54 2.59
CA LEU A 187 -12.32 -29.48 2.21
C LEU A 187 -11.57 -28.28 1.63
N PRO A 188 -12.09 -27.63 0.57
CA PRO A 188 -11.47 -26.44 0.02
C PRO A 188 -11.50 -25.29 1.02
N VAL A 189 -10.37 -24.63 1.21
CA VAL A 189 -10.23 -23.46 2.08
C VAL A 189 -10.39 -22.19 1.24
N GLY A 190 -11.44 -21.42 1.49
CA GLY A 190 -11.70 -20.15 0.80
C GLY A 190 -10.77 -19.01 1.26
N PRO A 191 -10.55 -17.99 0.42
CA PRO A 191 -9.78 -16.81 0.80
C PRO A 191 -10.60 -15.96 1.79
N VAL A 192 -9.90 -15.25 2.68
CA VAL A 192 -10.52 -14.35 3.67
C VAL A 192 -10.91 -12.98 3.08
N ALA A 193 -10.46 -12.68 1.87
CA ALA A 193 -10.77 -11.45 1.16
C ALA A 193 -10.70 -11.65 -0.36
N PHE A 194 -11.39 -10.79 -1.10
CA PHE A 194 -11.46 -10.83 -2.56
C PHE A 194 -11.01 -9.50 -3.17
N SER A 195 -10.31 -9.56 -4.30
CA SER A 195 -9.91 -8.36 -5.05
C SER A 195 -11.14 -7.60 -5.54
N ASN A 196 -11.09 -6.28 -5.45
CA ASN A 196 -12.15 -5.36 -5.90
C ASN A 196 -13.54 -5.60 -5.28
N LYS A 197 -13.62 -6.25 -4.12
CA LYS A 197 -14.87 -6.40 -3.37
C LYS A 197 -14.87 -5.45 -2.19
N ALA A 198 -15.77 -4.46 -2.24
CA ALA A 198 -16.01 -3.58 -1.11
C ALA A 198 -16.79 -4.30 0.00
N ILE A 199 -16.58 -3.84 1.24
CA ILE A 199 -17.20 -4.39 2.44
C ILE A 199 -18.45 -3.57 2.81
N ASP A 200 -19.48 -4.22 3.32
CA ASP A 200 -20.73 -3.59 3.80
C ASP A 200 -21.45 -2.68 2.78
N GLY A 201 -21.29 -2.96 1.48
CA GLY A 201 -21.89 -2.14 0.42
C GLY A 201 -21.20 -0.80 0.19
N TRP A 202 -20.00 -0.61 0.76
CA TRP A 202 -19.17 0.58 0.59
C TRP A 202 -18.87 0.87 -0.89
N GLU A 203 -18.97 2.12 -1.29
CA GLU A 203 -18.73 2.62 -2.65
C GLU A 203 -17.56 3.63 -2.63
N PRO A 204 -16.30 3.16 -2.71
CA PRO A 204 -15.10 3.97 -2.49
C PRO A 204 -14.98 5.23 -3.35
N LYS A 205 -15.63 5.25 -4.52
CA LYS A 205 -15.55 6.36 -5.46
C LYS A 205 -16.45 7.53 -5.11
N GLU A 206 -17.49 7.26 -4.33
CA GLU A 206 -18.53 8.23 -3.99
C GLU A 206 -18.50 8.58 -2.50
N GLU A 207 -18.05 7.66 -1.64
CA GLU A 207 -18.06 7.85 -0.18
C GLU A 207 -16.71 8.25 0.43
N TRP A 208 -15.58 8.00 -0.25
CA TRP A 208 -14.30 8.54 0.23
C TRP A 208 -14.13 10.00 -0.16
N HIS A 209 -13.84 10.83 0.83
CA HIS A 209 -13.40 12.21 0.66
C HIS A 209 -11.99 12.34 1.26
N LEU A 210 -11.00 12.69 0.43
CA LEU A 210 -9.62 12.78 0.91
C LEU A 210 -9.45 13.84 2.01
N GLU A 211 -10.27 14.88 1.97
CA GLU A 211 -10.28 15.99 2.92
C GLU A 211 -10.32 15.52 4.38
N ASP A 212 -11.03 14.43 4.66
CA ASP A 212 -11.20 13.86 6.00
C ASP A 212 -9.87 13.40 6.65
N LEU A 213 -8.80 13.26 5.86
CA LEU A 213 -7.47 12.86 6.36
C LEU A 213 -6.42 13.96 6.31
N LEU A 214 -6.74 15.11 5.73
CA LEU A 214 -5.78 16.19 5.49
C LEU A 214 -5.69 17.14 6.68
N ASP A 215 -4.47 17.59 6.99
CA ASP A 215 -4.23 18.64 7.99
C ASP A 215 -4.70 19.99 7.45
N ASP A 216 -5.62 20.70 8.11
CA ASP A 216 -6.15 22.02 7.68
C ASP A 216 -5.11 23.05 7.22
N SER A 217 -3.86 22.95 7.69
CA SER A 217 -2.79 23.84 7.25
C SER A 217 -2.41 23.64 5.77
N HIS A 218 -2.37 24.75 5.05
CA HIS A 218 -1.75 24.85 3.72
C HIS A 218 -0.23 24.97 3.79
N ASN A 219 0.30 25.45 4.92
CA ASN A 219 1.72 25.72 5.11
C ASN A 219 2.33 24.64 6.02
N ILE A 220 2.76 23.54 5.41
CA ILE A 220 3.48 22.48 6.10
C ILE A 220 4.92 22.45 5.58
N PRO A 221 5.93 22.71 6.44
CA PRO A 221 7.33 22.73 6.03
C PRO A 221 7.75 21.45 5.30
N GLY A 222 8.40 21.60 4.15
CA GLY A 222 8.89 20.50 3.31
C GLY A 222 7.83 19.87 2.40
N CYS A 223 6.60 20.39 2.39
CA CYS A 223 5.52 19.93 1.51
C CYS A 223 5.24 20.91 0.36
N GLU A 224 5.93 22.05 0.31
CA GLU A 224 5.70 23.12 -0.63
C GLU A 224 5.97 22.70 -2.08
N LEU A 225 5.34 23.40 -3.01
CA LEU A 225 5.60 23.29 -4.43
C LEU A 225 6.69 24.29 -4.83
N THR A 226 7.63 23.87 -5.66
CA THR A 226 8.61 24.81 -6.21
C THR A 226 7.96 25.75 -7.22
N SER A 227 8.58 26.90 -7.53
CA SER A 227 8.06 27.84 -8.53
C SER A 227 7.89 27.19 -9.91
N ALA A 228 8.78 26.27 -10.29
CA ALA A 228 8.66 25.51 -11.54
C ALA A 228 7.46 24.55 -11.52
N GLU A 229 7.20 23.91 -10.38
CA GLU A 229 6.07 23.00 -10.24
C GLU A 229 4.74 23.74 -10.28
N ARG A 230 4.67 24.89 -9.60
CA ARG A 230 3.53 25.79 -9.65
C ARG A 230 3.27 26.28 -11.07
N LEU A 231 4.32 26.70 -11.79
CA LEU A 231 4.22 27.09 -13.20
C LEU A 231 3.58 25.99 -14.06
N TRP A 232 4.03 24.73 -13.90
CA TRP A 232 3.48 23.63 -14.69
C TRP A 232 2.02 23.33 -14.35
N ILE A 233 1.64 23.41 -13.07
CA ILE A 233 0.27 23.18 -12.64
C ILE A 233 -0.62 24.35 -13.11
N ASP A 234 -0.21 25.60 -12.92
CA ASP A 234 -0.97 26.77 -13.36
C ASP A 234 -1.20 26.76 -14.87
N ALA A 235 -0.18 26.40 -15.65
CA ALA A 235 -0.32 26.23 -17.09
C ALA A 235 -1.38 25.18 -17.44
N TRP A 236 -1.30 23.99 -16.85
CA TRP A 236 -2.31 22.97 -17.13
C TRP A 236 -3.68 23.28 -16.51
N ASN A 237 -3.76 24.06 -15.43
CA ASN A 237 -5.01 24.55 -14.87
C ASN A 237 -5.72 25.49 -15.85
N ASP A 238 -4.99 26.47 -16.37
CA ASP A 238 -5.46 27.39 -17.41
C ASP A 238 -5.93 26.64 -18.65
N PHE A 239 -5.21 25.59 -19.08
CA PHE A 239 -5.66 24.69 -20.14
C PHE A 239 -7.00 24.02 -19.80
N VAL A 240 -7.15 23.48 -18.59
CA VAL A 240 -8.37 22.78 -18.18
C VAL A 240 -9.56 23.74 -18.20
N GLU A 241 -9.40 24.95 -17.67
CA GLU A 241 -10.44 26.00 -17.64
C GLU A 241 -10.83 26.45 -19.05
N ILE A 242 -9.84 26.76 -19.91
CA ILE A 242 -10.09 27.12 -21.32
C ILE A 242 -10.86 26.00 -22.03
N MET A 243 -10.44 24.75 -21.84
CA MET A 243 -11.08 23.61 -22.49
C MET A 243 -12.46 23.29 -21.92
N TRP A 244 -12.70 23.58 -20.63
CA TRP A 244 -14.01 23.45 -20.01
C TRP A 244 -15.00 24.43 -20.64
N GLU A 245 -14.63 25.70 -20.75
CA GLU A 245 -15.46 26.73 -21.40
C GLU A 245 -15.66 26.43 -22.90
N ARG A 246 -14.56 26.19 -23.63
CA ARG A 246 -14.57 25.95 -25.09
C ARG A 246 -15.38 24.71 -25.48
N ARG A 247 -15.54 23.76 -24.56
CA ARG A 247 -16.29 22.52 -24.77
C ARG A 247 -17.60 22.48 -24.00
N GLU A 248 -18.13 23.64 -23.62
CA GLU A 248 -19.47 23.78 -23.01
C GLU A 248 -19.65 22.90 -21.77
N GLY A 249 -18.65 22.87 -20.89
CA GLY A 249 -18.67 22.07 -19.66
C GLY A 249 -18.46 20.56 -19.87
N ARG A 250 -18.12 20.10 -21.08
CA ARG A 250 -17.79 18.69 -21.31
C ARG A 250 -16.43 18.36 -20.71
N ARG A 251 -16.35 17.26 -19.96
CA ARG A 251 -15.08 16.72 -19.43
C ARG A 251 -14.01 16.53 -20.49
N LEU A 252 -12.75 16.71 -20.09
CA LEU A 252 -11.60 16.47 -20.94
C LEU A 252 -11.57 15.02 -21.47
N PRO A 253 -10.95 14.76 -22.63
CA PRO A 253 -10.80 13.42 -23.15
C PRO A 253 -10.04 12.49 -22.19
N GLY A 254 -10.42 11.21 -22.15
CA GLY A 254 -9.76 10.21 -21.30
C GLY A 254 -8.41 9.69 -21.82
N PHE A 255 -7.98 10.11 -23.02
CA PHE A 255 -6.64 9.80 -23.51
C PHE A 255 -5.64 10.88 -23.04
N PRO A 256 -4.38 10.54 -22.78
CA PRO A 256 -3.39 11.53 -22.37
C PRO A 256 -3.12 12.56 -23.47
N ILE A 257 -3.18 13.84 -23.10
CA ILE A 257 -2.87 14.99 -23.95
C ILE A 257 -1.35 15.13 -24.03
N TRP A 258 -0.79 15.17 -25.25
CA TRP A 258 0.64 15.24 -25.53
C TRP A 258 0.96 16.52 -26.31
N ALA A 259 1.32 17.61 -25.61
CA ALA A 259 1.57 18.90 -26.26
C ALA A 259 2.68 18.83 -27.32
N ASN A 260 3.71 18.00 -27.12
CA ASN A 260 4.76 17.79 -28.13
C ASN A 260 4.24 17.26 -29.47
N SER A 261 3.18 16.44 -29.45
CA SER A 261 2.62 15.88 -30.69
C SER A 261 1.95 16.93 -31.57
N TRP A 262 1.64 18.11 -31.02
CA TRP A 262 1.03 19.20 -31.76
C TRP A 262 2.00 19.85 -32.76
N ARG A 263 3.31 19.73 -32.55
CA ARG A 263 4.32 20.25 -33.50
C ARG A 263 4.39 19.40 -34.78
N ASP A 264 4.07 18.12 -34.66
CA ASP A 264 4.19 17.12 -35.72
C ASP A 264 2.81 16.71 -36.28
N TYR A 265 1.75 17.47 -35.99
CA TYR A 265 0.36 17.07 -36.26
C TYR A 265 -0.01 16.91 -37.75
N ARG A 266 0.84 17.45 -38.64
CA ARG A 266 0.72 17.31 -40.11
C ARG A 266 1.56 16.16 -40.65
N ASP A 267 2.49 15.65 -39.86
CA ASP A 267 3.43 14.64 -40.31
C ASP A 267 2.75 13.26 -40.31
N PRO A 268 3.09 12.40 -41.28
CA PRO A 268 2.62 11.03 -41.28
C PRO A 268 3.19 10.29 -40.06
N ILE A 269 2.35 9.51 -39.37
CA ILE A 269 2.82 8.65 -38.27
C ILE A 269 3.79 7.60 -38.84
N PRO A 270 5.01 7.46 -38.31
CA PRO A 270 6.01 6.55 -38.87
C PRO A 270 5.51 5.10 -38.98
N PRO A 271 5.78 4.40 -40.11
CA PRO A 271 5.53 2.98 -40.24
C PRO A 271 6.18 2.18 -39.11
N GLY A 272 5.51 1.15 -38.60
CA GLY A 272 6.00 0.34 -37.47
C GLY A 272 5.72 0.91 -36.08
N THR A 273 5.07 2.08 -35.96
CA THR A 273 4.63 2.61 -34.66
C THR A 273 3.60 1.66 -34.00
N PRO A 274 3.77 1.27 -32.72
CA PRO A 274 2.84 0.39 -32.03
C PRO A 274 1.39 0.89 -32.08
N ALA A 275 0.42 -0.01 -32.24
CA ALA A 275 -1.00 0.33 -32.43
C ALA A 275 -1.54 1.29 -31.35
N TRP A 276 -1.18 1.04 -30.08
CA TRP A 276 -1.57 1.92 -28.97
C TRP A 276 -1.04 3.34 -29.16
N LYS A 277 0.24 3.51 -29.55
CA LYS A 277 0.87 4.82 -29.72
C LYS A 277 0.29 5.55 -30.93
N THR A 278 0.05 4.83 -32.03
CA THR A 278 -0.63 5.35 -33.22
C THR A 278 -2.02 5.90 -32.87
N SER A 279 -2.81 5.16 -32.08
CA SER A 279 -4.11 5.62 -31.60
C SER A 279 -3.99 6.92 -30.78
N HIS A 280 -3.00 7.03 -29.88
CA HIS A 280 -2.81 8.23 -29.08
C HIS A 280 -2.39 9.45 -29.90
N LEU A 281 -1.49 9.27 -30.87
CA LEU A 281 -1.06 10.34 -31.77
C LEU A 281 -2.24 10.88 -32.60
N ARG A 282 -3.03 9.99 -33.22
CA ARG A 282 -4.20 10.40 -34.02
C ARG A 282 -5.19 11.24 -33.19
N LYS A 283 -5.54 10.75 -31.99
CA LYS A 283 -6.43 11.47 -31.07
C LYS A 283 -5.89 12.84 -30.67
N ASN A 284 -4.59 12.95 -30.42
CA ASN A 284 -3.94 14.22 -30.11
C ASN A 284 -3.89 15.17 -31.32
N TYR A 285 -3.61 14.67 -32.53
CA TYR A 285 -3.63 15.47 -33.75
C TYR A 285 -5.03 16.02 -34.03
N GLU A 286 -6.05 15.19 -33.88
CA GLU A 286 -7.46 15.60 -34.03
C GLU A 286 -7.85 16.64 -32.99
N PHE A 287 -7.52 16.42 -31.71
CA PHE A 287 -7.78 17.37 -30.64
C PHE A 287 -7.09 18.71 -30.89
N TYR A 288 -5.82 18.69 -31.28
CA TYR A 288 -5.09 19.91 -31.61
C TYR A 288 -5.69 20.64 -32.81
N ARG A 289 -6.04 19.93 -33.89
CA ARG A 289 -6.69 20.54 -35.06
C ARG A 289 -8.00 21.23 -34.72
N ALA A 290 -8.80 20.63 -33.83
CA ALA A 290 -10.09 21.18 -33.42
C ALA A 290 -9.98 22.43 -32.53
N HIS A 291 -8.84 22.63 -31.87
CA HIS A 291 -8.66 23.66 -30.84
C HIS A 291 -7.37 24.48 -31.06
N LYS A 292 -6.87 24.53 -32.29
CA LYS A 292 -5.53 25.05 -32.60
C LYS A 292 -5.31 26.50 -32.14
N ASP A 293 -6.30 27.35 -32.36
CA ASP A 293 -6.29 28.77 -32.00
C ASP A 293 -6.01 28.99 -30.51
N VAL A 294 -6.74 28.28 -29.65
CA VAL A 294 -6.59 28.43 -28.19
C VAL A 294 -5.35 27.71 -27.67
N LEU A 295 -4.97 26.57 -28.25
CA LEU A 295 -3.82 25.78 -27.80
C LEU A 295 -2.49 26.44 -28.15
N ASP A 296 -2.40 27.14 -29.28
CA ASP A 296 -1.20 27.90 -29.64
C ASP A 296 -1.01 29.10 -28.71
N ALA A 297 -2.09 29.88 -28.49
CA ALA A 297 -2.06 31.01 -27.56
C ALA A 297 -1.69 30.57 -26.13
N TRP A 298 -2.25 29.44 -25.68
CA TRP A 298 -1.91 28.84 -24.40
C TRP A 298 -0.43 28.39 -24.33
N ALA A 299 0.05 27.71 -25.36
CA ALA A 299 1.43 27.20 -25.38
C ALA A 299 2.46 28.35 -25.39
N GLU A 300 2.15 29.46 -26.06
CA GLU A 300 2.95 30.68 -26.07
C GLU A 300 2.93 31.37 -24.71
N LYS A 301 1.74 31.63 -24.15
CA LYS A 301 1.54 32.26 -22.82
C LYS A 301 2.38 31.60 -21.74
N TRP A 302 2.41 30.27 -21.72
CA TRP A 302 3.09 29.49 -20.68
C TRP A 302 4.48 28.99 -21.07
N GLY A 303 4.97 29.33 -22.26
CA GLY A 303 6.28 28.89 -22.74
C GLY A 303 6.43 27.37 -22.77
N VAL A 304 5.38 26.63 -23.16
CA VAL A 304 5.31 25.15 -23.06
C VAL A 304 6.41 24.44 -23.85
N PHE A 305 6.92 25.05 -24.91
CA PHE A 305 7.99 24.51 -25.74
C PHE A 305 9.39 25.08 -25.42
N THR A 306 9.54 25.73 -24.26
CA THR A 306 10.82 26.26 -23.76
C THR A 306 11.45 25.33 -22.71
N ASP A 307 12.65 25.69 -22.24
CA ASP A 307 13.36 24.94 -21.19
C ASP A 307 12.70 25.05 -19.81
N ALA A 308 11.84 26.05 -19.60
CA ALA A 308 11.04 26.18 -18.37
C ALA A 308 10.03 25.02 -18.20
N PHE A 309 9.71 24.31 -19.28
CA PHE A 309 8.66 23.30 -19.31
C PHE A 309 9.21 22.00 -19.90
N PRO A 310 9.72 21.06 -19.08
CA PRO A 310 10.41 19.88 -19.60
C PRO A 310 9.47 18.89 -20.28
N PRO A 311 9.95 18.01 -21.19
CA PRO A 311 9.10 17.09 -21.96
C PRO A 311 8.20 16.17 -21.12
N SER A 312 8.63 15.80 -19.91
CA SER A 312 7.85 14.99 -18.97
C SER A 312 6.68 15.74 -18.33
N ARG A 313 6.65 17.08 -18.42
CA ARG A 313 5.57 17.93 -17.94
C ARG A 313 4.61 18.32 -19.05
N ARG A 314 5.02 18.23 -20.32
CA ARG A 314 4.21 18.51 -21.53
C ARG A 314 3.14 17.46 -21.84
N LYS A 315 2.77 16.65 -20.85
CA LYS A 315 1.77 15.58 -20.98
C LYS A 315 0.82 15.64 -19.80
N LEU A 316 -0.48 15.69 -20.07
CA LEU A 316 -1.53 15.66 -19.06
C LEU A 316 -2.38 14.41 -19.23
N GLU A 317 -2.55 13.65 -18.15
CA GLU A 317 -3.45 12.52 -18.08
C GLU A 317 -4.60 12.86 -17.13
N TRP A 318 -5.78 13.15 -17.70
CA TRP A 318 -6.96 13.56 -16.95
C TRP A 318 -7.81 12.35 -16.56
N GLN A 319 -7.88 12.05 -15.26
CA GLN A 319 -8.72 11.00 -14.66
C GLN A 319 -9.63 11.57 -13.56
N ALA A 320 -9.91 12.88 -13.60
CA ALA A 320 -10.71 13.57 -12.59
C ALA A 320 -12.18 13.77 -13.00
N GLN A 321 -12.66 13.03 -14.02
CA GLN A 321 -14.05 13.12 -14.49
C GLN A 321 -14.44 14.58 -14.81
N ASP A 322 -15.50 15.07 -14.18
CA ASP A 322 -16.11 16.39 -14.40
C ASP A 322 -15.58 17.45 -13.42
N THR A 323 -14.46 17.20 -12.74
CA THR A 323 -13.80 18.23 -11.91
C THR A 323 -13.43 19.44 -12.79
N PRO A 324 -13.80 20.68 -12.39
CA PRO A 324 -13.70 21.82 -13.30
C PRO A 324 -12.30 22.40 -13.45
N ARG A 325 -11.42 22.23 -12.44
CA ARG A 325 -10.08 22.82 -12.41
C ARG A 325 -9.03 21.78 -12.01
N LEU A 326 -7.80 21.95 -12.47
CA LEU A 326 -6.70 21.07 -12.08
C LEU A 326 -6.38 21.22 -10.59
N TRP A 327 -6.46 22.45 -10.06
CA TRP A 327 -6.29 22.73 -8.63
C TRP A 327 -7.35 22.09 -7.73
N ASP A 328 -8.48 21.61 -8.27
CA ASP A 328 -9.48 20.85 -7.49
C ASP A 328 -9.18 19.33 -7.46
N THR A 329 -8.02 18.90 -7.95
CA THR A 329 -7.65 17.49 -8.11
C THR A 329 -6.50 17.06 -7.21
N VAL A 330 -6.29 15.75 -7.11
CA VAL A 330 -5.01 15.20 -6.69
C VAL A 330 -4.13 14.96 -7.91
N MET A 331 -2.89 15.45 -7.85
CA MET A 331 -1.93 15.39 -8.94
C MET A 331 -0.73 14.51 -8.61
N HIS A 332 -0.17 13.88 -9.64
CA HIS A 332 1.07 13.12 -9.56
C HIS A 332 1.99 13.49 -10.70
N PHE A 333 3.21 13.87 -10.36
CA PHE A 333 4.29 14.05 -11.31
C PHE A 333 4.93 12.71 -11.64
N ARG A 334 4.78 12.27 -12.89
CA ARG A 334 5.31 10.99 -13.39
C ARG A 334 6.31 11.25 -14.51
N PRO A 335 7.21 10.29 -14.82
CA PRO A 335 8.00 10.35 -16.05
C PRO A 335 7.13 10.44 -17.32
N SER A 336 5.91 9.88 -17.26
CA SER A 336 4.97 9.86 -18.37
C SER A 336 4.10 11.12 -18.51
N GLY A 337 4.15 12.06 -17.57
CA GLY A 337 3.24 13.21 -17.54
C GLY A 337 2.80 13.61 -16.14
N ILE A 338 1.94 14.62 -16.08
CA ILE A 338 1.16 14.99 -14.90
C ILE A 338 -0.14 14.20 -14.97
N ARG A 339 -0.46 13.45 -13.91
CA ARG A 339 -1.73 12.72 -13.80
C ARG A 339 -2.61 13.40 -12.76
N ALA A 340 -3.82 13.77 -13.16
CA ALA A 340 -4.85 14.35 -12.30
C ALA A 340 -5.95 13.32 -12.00
N LYS A 341 -6.41 13.25 -10.75
CA LYS A 341 -7.47 12.34 -10.27
C LYS A 341 -8.43 13.09 -9.35
N ARG A 342 -9.68 12.61 -9.27
CA ARG A 342 -10.63 13.10 -8.24
C ARG A 342 -10.00 12.94 -6.84
N PRO A 343 -10.21 13.88 -5.91
CA PRO A 343 -9.70 13.81 -4.54
C PRO A 343 -10.53 12.86 -3.66
N THR A 344 -10.82 11.66 -4.15
CA THR A 344 -11.56 10.62 -3.40
C THR A 344 -10.58 9.73 -2.66
N TYR A 345 -9.73 9.03 -3.41
CA TYR A 345 -8.68 8.18 -2.87
C TYR A 345 -7.40 8.27 -3.68
N LEU A 346 -6.31 7.93 -3.02
CA LEU A 346 -4.95 8.04 -3.52
C LEU A 346 -4.45 6.71 -4.08
N PRO A 347 -3.56 6.71 -5.09
CA PRO A 347 -2.80 5.51 -5.39
C PRO A 347 -1.86 5.15 -4.23
N ALA A 348 -1.37 3.90 -4.20
CA ALA A 348 -0.31 3.52 -3.29
C ALA A 348 0.89 4.48 -3.38
N LEU A 349 1.46 4.80 -2.22
CA LEU A 349 2.72 5.54 -2.13
C LEU A 349 3.83 4.67 -2.73
N VAL A 350 4.43 5.13 -3.82
CA VAL A 350 5.60 4.49 -4.41
C VAL A 350 6.82 5.23 -3.91
N ALA A 351 7.74 4.50 -3.27
CA ALA A 351 8.97 5.05 -2.76
C ALA A 351 9.67 5.89 -3.85
N ILE A 352 10.04 7.13 -3.47
CA ILE A 352 11.05 7.99 -4.12
C ILE A 352 10.57 9.01 -5.17
N THR A 353 9.41 8.90 -5.86
CA THR A 353 9.14 9.87 -6.97
C THR A 353 7.72 10.42 -7.15
N GLN A 354 6.72 9.98 -6.38
CA GLN A 354 5.32 10.34 -6.66
C GLN A 354 4.49 10.68 -5.41
N THR A 355 5.04 11.44 -4.47
CA THR A 355 4.21 12.02 -3.39
C THR A 355 3.08 12.82 -4.03
N SER A 356 1.85 12.48 -3.69
CA SER A 356 0.66 13.13 -4.24
C SER A 356 0.65 14.61 -3.87
N ILE A 357 0.30 15.44 -4.84
CA ILE A 357 0.03 16.87 -4.65
C ILE A 357 -1.47 17.00 -4.47
N VAL A 358 -1.89 17.60 -3.36
CA VAL A 358 -3.29 17.92 -3.08
C VAL A 358 -3.55 19.32 -3.59
N GLY A 359 -4.23 19.42 -4.72
CA GLY A 359 -4.50 20.68 -5.39
C GLY A 359 -5.16 21.72 -4.46
N PRO A 360 -6.26 21.38 -3.76
CA PRO A 360 -6.94 22.33 -2.88
C PRO A 360 -6.07 22.87 -1.74
N ARG A 361 -4.99 22.17 -1.38
CA ARG A 361 -4.04 22.61 -0.35
C ARG A 361 -2.77 23.25 -0.90
N GLU A 362 -2.60 23.27 -2.23
CA GLU A 362 -1.41 23.77 -2.94
C GLU A 362 -0.08 23.17 -2.46
N ARG A 363 -0.10 21.93 -1.96
CA ARG A 363 1.08 21.25 -1.40
C ARG A 363 1.05 19.75 -1.63
N ARG A 364 2.18 19.10 -1.36
CA ARG A 364 2.27 17.65 -1.23
C ARG A 364 1.60 17.17 0.06
N LEU A 365 1.23 15.90 0.09
CA LEU A 365 0.87 15.23 1.35
C LEU A 365 2.02 15.32 2.35
N SER A 366 1.70 15.60 3.60
CA SER A 366 2.65 15.61 4.70
C SER A 366 3.04 14.19 5.14
N PRO A 367 4.18 14.02 5.85
CA PRO A 367 4.49 12.76 6.51
C PRO A 367 3.38 12.27 7.45
N ARG A 368 2.69 13.17 8.16
CA ARG A 368 1.55 12.82 9.02
C ARG A 368 0.36 12.31 8.22
N GLU A 369 -0.01 12.99 7.15
CA GLU A 369 -1.12 12.56 6.29
C GLU A 369 -0.83 11.21 5.63
N THR A 370 0.42 10.97 5.24
CA THR A 370 0.82 9.65 4.71
C THR A 370 0.80 8.55 5.77
N ALA A 371 1.07 8.87 7.04
CA ALA A 371 0.88 7.96 8.19
C ALA A 371 -0.60 7.63 8.43
N ARG A 372 -1.49 8.63 8.38
CA ARG A 372 -2.94 8.41 8.46
C ARG A 372 -3.42 7.48 7.35
N LEU A 373 -2.92 7.62 6.12
CA LEU A 373 -3.22 6.71 5.01
C LEU A 373 -2.78 5.25 5.26
N GLN A 374 -1.79 5.01 6.12
CA GLN A 374 -1.41 3.66 6.56
C GLN A 374 -2.17 3.16 7.78
N GLY A 375 -3.03 4.00 8.38
CA GLY A 375 -3.77 3.65 9.60
C GLY A 375 -2.99 3.85 10.89
N LEU A 376 -1.89 4.60 10.86
CA LEU A 376 -1.11 4.93 12.06
C LEU A 376 -1.76 6.11 12.81
N PRO A 377 -1.73 6.12 14.15
CA PRO A 377 -2.34 7.16 14.97
C PRO A 377 -1.56 8.49 14.91
N ASP A 378 -2.23 9.59 15.27
CA ASP A 378 -1.68 10.95 15.20
C ASP A 378 -0.51 11.22 16.17
N TRP A 379 -0.35 10.40 17.21
CA TRP A 379 0.82 10.48 18.08
C TRP A 379 2.06 9.77 17.51
N PHE A 380 1.92 8.96 16.46
CA PHE A 380 3.02 8.16 15.90
C PHE A 380 4.15 9.06 15.40
N ASP A 381 5.37 8.90 15.89
CA ASP A 381 6.45 9.86 15.72
C ASP A 381 7.57 9.33 14.83
N PHE A 382 8.00 10.14 13.85
CA PHE A 382 9.08 9.81 12.93
C PHE A 382 10.44 10.36 13.39
N GLY A 383 10.49 11.09 14.51
CA GLY A 383 11.70 11.77 14.99
C GLY A 383 12.14 12.89 14.04
N ASP A 384 13.45 13.07 13.93
CA ASP A 384 14.09 14.11 13.11
C ASP A 384 14.43 13.64 11.67
N GLN A 385 13.91 12.49 11.25
CA GLN A 385 14.24 11.94 9.94
C GLN A 385 13.71 12.80 8.79
N ARG A 386 14.44 12.81 7.67
CA ARG A 386 14.03 13.55 6.47
C ARG A 386 12.70 13.02 5.92
N PRO A 387 11.78 13.88 5.43
CA PRO A 387 10.49 13.45 4.89
C PRO A 387 10.59 12.34 3.83
N GLY A 388 11.63 12.36 2.98
CA GLY A 388 11.88 11.32 1.99
C GLY A 388 12.02 9.91 2.57
N ALA A 389 12.62 9.78 3.76
CA ALA A 389 12.72 8.51 4.47
C ALA A 389 11.33 8.06 4.96
N THR A 390 10.54 8.96 5.54
CA THR A 390 9.16 8.69 5.95
C THR A 390 8.30 8.23 4.77
N TYR A 391 8.35 8.93 3.63
CA TYR A 391 7.58 8.52 2.44
C TYR A 391 7.98 7.13 1.92
N LYS A 392 9.27 6.78 1.98
CA LYS A 392 9.74 5.43 1.65
C LYS A 392 9.17 4.40 2.63
N GLN A 393 9.21 4.68 3.93
CA GLN A 393 8.64 3.81 4.97
C GLN A 393 7.12 3.65 4.82
N MET A 394 6.36 4.71 4.54
CA MET A 394 4.92 4.61 4.25
C MET A 394 4.62 3.82 2.98
N GLY A 395 5.49 3.91 1.97
CA GLY A 395 5.38 3.11 0.75
C GLY A 395 5.55 1.62 1.01
N ASN A 396 6.49 1.27 1.90
CA ASN A 396 6.82 -0.12 2.25
C ASN A 396 5.98 -0.68 3.41
N GLY A 397 5.36 0.19 4.22
CA GLY A 397 4.64 -0.20 5.43
C GLY A 397 3.40 -1.04 5.15
N VAL A 398 3.01 -1.80 6.17
CA VAL A 398 1.77 -2.58 6.17
C VAL A 398 0.63 -1.68 6.65
N ASN A 399 -0.52 -1.71 5.98
CA ASN A 399 -1.66 -0.90 6.36
C ASN A 399 -2.42 -1.55 7.52
N VAL A 400 -2.58 -0.79 8.61
CA VAL A 400 -3.12 -1.28 9.90
C VAL A 400 -4.56 -1.77 9.77
N GLY A 401 -5.44 -0.99 9.13
CA GLY A 401 -6.84 -1.35 8.94
C GLY A 401 -7.05 -2.56 8.04
N ALA A 402 -6.20 -2.74 7.01
CA ALA A 402 -6.21 -3.93 6.19
C ALA A 402 -5.83 -5.18 7.00
N VAL A 403 -4.76 -5.12 7.81
CA VAL A 403 -4.38 -6.23 8.71
C VAL A 403 -5.49 -6.53 9.71
N TRP A 404 -6.05 -5.48 10.33
CA TRP A 404 -7.16 -5.60 11.26
C TRP A 404 -8.31 -6.40 10.66
N HIS A 405 -8.79 -6.01 9.48
CA HIS A 405 -9.88 -6.68 8.78
C HIS A 405 -9.53 -8.12 8.39
N ILE A 406 -8.34 -8.34 7.83
CA ILE A 406 -7.88 -9.66 7.37
C ILE A 406 -7.77 -10.64 8.54
N LEU A 407 -7.27 -10.21 9.69
CA LEU A 407 -7.16 -11.07 10.87
C LEU A 407 -8.54 -11.45 11.42
N ARG A 408 -9.51 -10.51 11.47
CA ARG A 408 -10.89 -10.86 11.88
C ARG A 408 -11.50 -11.89 10.95
N ALA A 409 -11.45 -11.65 9.64
CA ALA A 409 -12.01 -12.57 8.66
C ALA A 409 -11.32 -13.96 8.70
N HIS A 410 -10.02 -13.99 9.00
CA HIS A 410 -9.29 -15.25 9.18
C HIS A 410 -9.71 -16.02 10.43
N VAL A 411 -9.75 -15.34 11.58
CA VAL A 411 -10.11 -15.95 12.87
C VAL A 411 -11.57 -16.42 12.87
N GLU A 412 -12.47 -15.69 12.21
CA GLU A 412 -13.85 -16.10 11.98
C GLU A 412 -13.94 -17.36 11.08
N ARG A 413 -13.19 -17.40 9.97
CA ARG A 413 -13.19 -18.56 9.06
C ARG A 413 -12.73 -19.85 9.75
N ASP A 414 -11.69 -19.76 10.58
CA ASP A 414 -11.03 -20.91 11.19
C ASP A 414 -11.40 -21.08 12.69
N GLU A 415 -12.54 -20.53 13.11
CA GLU A 415 -13.05 -20.54 14.48
C GLU A 415 -13.07 -21.95 15.10
N GLU A 416 -13.55 -22.95 14.35
CA GLU A 416 -13.66 -24.33 14.83
C GLU A 416 -12.30 -24.96 15.18
N ILE A 417 -11.22 -24.50 14.55
CA ILE A 417 -9.86 -24.96 14.82
C ILE A 417 -9.30 -24.21 16.03
N LEU A 418 -9.44 -22.89 16.04
CA LEU A 418 -8.92 -22.04 17.11
C LEU A 418 -9.59 -22.34 18.46
N LYS A 419 -10.87 -22.74 18.48
CA LYS A 419 -11.56 -23.12 19.73
C LYS A 419 -10.95 -24.35 20.41
N THR A 420 -10.17 -25.16 19.71
CA THR A 420 -9.63 -26.42 20.25
C THR A 420 -8.54 -26.21 21.30
N THR A 421 -7.85 -25.06 21.32
CA THR A 421 -6.78 -24.78 22.30
C THR A 421 -7.10 -23.56 23.16
N PRO A 422 -6.56 -23.46 24.39
CA PRO A 422 -6.72 -22.27 25.22
C PRO A 422 -6.24 -20.99 24.54
N GLU A 423 -5.11 -21.05 23.84
CA GLU A 423 -4.51 -19.91 23.13
C GLU A 423 -5.39 -19.45 21.97
N GLY A 424 -5.91 -20.39 21.18
CA GLY A 424 -6.81 -20.06 20.07
C GLY A 424 -8.14 -19.48 20.54
N ARG A 425 -8.70 -19.95 21.67
CA ARG A 425 -9.86 -19.33 22.31
C ARG A 425 -9.59 -17.89 22.78
N SER A 426 -8.38 -17.64 23.29
CA SER A 426 -7.97 -16.29 23.69
C SER A 426 -7.86 -15.35 22.48
N ILE A 427 -7.29 -15.83 21.37
CA ILE A 427 -7.25 -15.08 20.10
C ILE A 427 -8.66 -14.79 19.59
N LEU A 428 -9.56 -15.78 19.58
CA LEU A 428 -10.95 -15.61 19.15
C LEU A 428 -11.67 -14.52 19.96
N HIS A 429 -11.61 -14.61 21.28
CA HIS A 429 -12.23 -13.62 22.16
C HIS A 429 -11.64 -12.22 21.93
N ALA A 430 -10.32 -12.11 21.82
CA ALA A 430 -9.65 -10.83 21.59
C ALA A 430 -10.04 -10.19 20.25
N VAL A 431 -10.07 -10.99 19.19
CA VAL A 431 -10.24 -10.51 17.81
C VAL A 431 -11.71 -10.32 17.43
N LEU A 432 -12.61 -11.18 17.88
CA LEU A 432 -14.03 -11.14 17.48
C LEU A 432 -14.93 -10.49 18.54
N ASP A 433 -14.74 -10.83 19.82
CA ASP A 433 -15.68 -10.47 20.89
C ASP A 433 -15.32 -9.14 21.58
N ALA A 434 -14.04 -8.96 21.92
CA ALA A 434 -13.58 -7.82 22.71
C ALA A 434 -13.23 -6.60 21.85
N ALA A 435 -12.65 -6.83 20.67
CA ALA A 435 -12.18 -5.76 19.82
C ALA A 435 -13.34 -5.09 19.03
N PRO A 436 -13.34 -3.74 18.92
CA PRO A 436 -14.28 -3.00 18.09
C PRO A 436 -14.10 -3.32 16.59
N LEU A 437 -14.96 -2.77 15.74
CA LEU A 437 -14.84 -2.99 14.29
C LEU A 437 -13.64 -2.27 13.66
N SER A 438 -13.15 -1.18 14.26
CA SER A 438 -11.99 -0.40 13.79
C SER A 438 -10.90 -0.30 14.87
N PRO A 439 -9.61 -0.35 14.50
CA PRO A 439 -8.51 -0.18 15.44
C PRO A 439 -8.33 1.27 15.92
N ASP A 440 -8.94 2.24 15.24
CA ASP A 440 -8.58 3.67 15.35
C ASP A 440 -8.77 4.22 16.77
N GLY A 441 -9.89 3.89 17.43
CA GLY A 441 -10.17 4.35 18.79
C GLY A 441 -9.20 3.78 19.83
N ILE A 442 -8.81 2.51 19.68
CA ILE A 442 -7.83 1.87 20.56
C ILE A 442 -6.46 2.49 20.33
N LEU A 443 -6.02 2.60 19.08
CA LEU A 443 -4.73 3.18 18.74
C LEU A 443 -4.59 4.63 19.20
N ALA A 444 -5.65 5.43 19.11
CA ALA A 444 -5.65 6.80 19.63
C ALA A 444 -5.41 6.83 21.16
N ALA A 445 -5.94 5.85 21.90
CA ALA A 445 -5.78 5.74 23.35
C ALA A 445 -4.44 5.09 23.77
N MET A 446 -3.80 4.30 22.89
CA MET A 446 -2.52 3.61 23.14
C MET A 446 -1.27 4.52 23.16
N LYS A 447 -1.45 5.85 23.16
CA LYS A 447 -0.32 6.80 23.14
C LYS A 447 0.73 6.43 24.19
N PRO A 448 1.99 6.16 23.81
CA PRO A 448 3.05 5.88 24.77
C PRO A 448 3.13 7.01 25.79
N THR A 449 3.13 6.66 27.09
CA THR A 449 3.42 7.64 28.14
C THR A 449 4.87 8.09 27.99
N ALA A 450 5.05 9.40 27.80
CA ALA A 450 6.35 10.04 27.55
C ALA A 450 7.36 9.85 28.68
#